data_AF-A0A8J3Q8L9-F1
#
_entry.id   AF-A0A8J3Q8L9-F1
#
_cell.length_a   1.000
_cell.length_b   1.000
_cell.length_c   1.000
_cell.angle_alpha   90.00
_cell.angle_beta   90.00
_cell.angle_gamma   90.00
#
_symmetry.space_group_name_H-M   'P 1'
#
loop_
_entity.id
_entity.type
_entity.pdbx_description
1 polymer ?
#
loop_
_entity_poly.entity_id
_entity_poly.type
_entity_poly.pdbx_seq_one_letter_code
_entity_poly.pdbx_strand_id
1 'polypeptide(L)'
;MAIEAEGRHCTHCHEVDAKARIHRAVPTAREPLDQLSSPRELDEIGEDERWLWRLVAEADRVAAGAPPQPDPQQVTDAEERYALVRLAEERVLNRIRVTEGALARPGSWLRPAHRAALVRHLREDRSAAVATAVQRGRIEEALSRLRAIANAHAGYLTEHRIVLSAGRNARAELERIFDDLIDGYAKLSDPPAWFRFGLGYPPPPGAQPQWLAAARETLAQRRKLALEHPKW
;
A
#
# COMPACT_ATOMS: atom_id res chain seq x y z
N MET A 1 -19.68 55.75 -7.19
CA MET A 1 -18.53 54.82 -7.03
C MET A 1 -18.92 53.79 -5.99
N ALA A 2 -19.34 52.60 -6.41
CA ALA A 2 -19.57 51.45 -5.55
C ALA A 2 -18.52 50.41 -5.94
N ILE A 3 -17.68 50.01 -4.99
CA ILE A 3 -16.71 48.92 -5.18
C ILE A 3 -17.23 47.74 -4.37
N GLU A 4 -17.37 46.64 -5.09
CA GLU A 4 -17.93 45.36 -4.72
C GLU A 4 -17.12 44.65 -3.62
N ALA A 5 -17.84 43.98 -2.72
CA ALA A 5 -17.26 43.09 -1.73
C ALA A 5 -16.99 41.72 -2.36
N GLU A 6 -15.72 41.38 -2.54
CA GLU A 6 -15.29 40.02 -2.92
C GLU A 6 -15.61 39.03 -1.80
N GLY A 7 -16.59 38.16 -2.06
CA GLY A 7 -16.89 37.00 -1.25
C GLY A 7 -15.74 35.99 -1.32
N ARG A 8 -15.00 35.85 -0.22
CA ARG A 8 -14.04 34.76 -0.02
C ARG A 8 -14.80 33.43 -0.01
N HIS A 9 -14.67 32.69 -1.11
CA HIS A 9 -15.06 31.28 -1.19
C HIS A 9 -14.26 30.49 -0.16
N CYS A 10 -14.95 30.01 0.88
CA CYS A 10 -14.37 29.19 1.93
C CYS A 10 -14.18 27.76 1.40
N THR A 11 -12.98 27.43 0.94
CA THR A 11 -12.57 26.08 0.49
C THR A 11 -12.70 25.01 1.58
N HIS A 12 -12.75 25.40 2.84
CA HIS A 12 -12.84 24.49 3.98
C HIS A 12 -14.22 23.86 4.16
N CYS A 13 -15.29 24.45 3.60
CA CYS A 13 -16.64 23.90 3.71
C CYS A 13 -16.84 22.62 2.87
N HIS A 14 -16.13 22.46 1.74
CA HIS A 14 -16.25 21.28 0.89
C HIS A 14 -15.54 20.04 1.46
N GLU A 15 -14.48 20.22 2.24
CA GLU A 15 -13.73 19.13 2.86
C GLU A 15 -14.52 18.43 3.99
N VAL A 16 -15.30 19.21 4.75
CA VAL A 16 -16.10 18.70 5.86
C VAL A 16 -17.30 17.88 5.35
N ASP A 17 -17.94 18.31 4.26
CA ASP A 17 -19.04 17.57 3.61
C ASP A 17 -18.55 16.28 2.91
N ALA A 18 -17.33 16.28 2.35
CA ALA A 18 -16.72 15.09 1.78
C ALA A 18 -16.43 14.04 2.87
N LYS A 19 -15.85 14.45 4.01
CA LYS A 19 -15.62 13.56 5.17
C LYS A 19 -16.92 13.02 5.76
N ALA A 20 -17.96 13.86 5.88
CA ALA A 20 -19.27 13.42 6.39
C ALA A 20 -19.98 12.41 5.47
N ARG A 21 -19.81 12.50 4.14
CA ARG A 21 -20.39 11.53 3.19
C ARG A 21 -19.67 10.18 3.17
N ILE A 22 -18.37 10.14 3.48
CA ILE A 22 -17.60 8.87 3.57
C ILE A 22 -18.08 8.02 4.77
N HIS A 23 -18.71 8.63 5.79
CA HIS A 23 -19.35 7.93 6.90
C HIS A 23 -20.72 7.33 6.57
N ARG A 24 -21.28 7.59 5.38
CA ARG A 24 -22.47 6.89 4.93
C ARG A 24 -22.08 5.45 4.62
N ALA A 25 -22.74 4.50 5.30
CA ALA A 25 -22.53 3.08 5.07
C ALA A 25 -22.53 2.78 3.56
N VAL A 26 -21.58 1.96 3.10
CA VAL A 26 -21.55 1.49 1.71
C VAL A 26 -22.93 0.90 1.42
N PRO A 27 -23.68 1.41 0.43
CA PRO A 27 -24.96 0.83 0.07
C PRO A 27 -24.73 -0.64 -0.26
N THR A 28 -25.33 -1.52 0.53
CA THR A 28 -25.35 -2.95 0.22
C THR A 28 -26.23 -3.17 -1.01
N ALA A 29 -25.83 -4.13 -1.84
CA ALA A 29 -26.40 -4.50 -3.13
C ALA A 29 -27.86 -4.07 -3.37
N ARG A 30 -28.06 -3.51 -4.57
CA ARG A 30 -29.35 -3.33 -5.25
C ARG A 30 -30.21 -4.59 -5.07
N GLU A 31 -31.52 -4.43 -4.91
CA GLU A 31 -32.42 -5.59 -4.91
C GLU A 31 -32.15 -6.44 -6.16
N PRO A 32 -32.12 -7.78 -6.03
CA PRO A 32 -31.83 -8.67 -7.15
C PRO A 32 -32.78 -8.34 -8.31
N LEU A 33 -32.21 -8.15 -9.50
CA LEU A 33 -32.97 -7.73 -10.68
C LEU A 33 -34.06 -8.76 -10.99
N ASP A 34 -35.31 -8.28 -11.09
CA ASP A 34 -36.45 -9.10 -11.46
C ASP A 34 -36.28 -9.67 -12.88
N GLN A 35 -36.84 -10.87 -13.11
CA GLN A 35 -36.73 -11.61 -14.37
C GLN A 35 -37.36 -10.89 -15.59
N LEU A 36 -38.02 -9.75 -15.39
CA LEU A 36 -38.73 -8.99 -16.41
C LEU A 36 -38.02 -7.69 -16.82
N SER A 37 -36.80 -7.43 -16.33
CA SER A 37 -36.08 -6.21 -16.69
C SER A 37 -35.79 -6.12 -18.18
N SER A 38 -36.14 -4.97 -18.79
CA SER A 38 -35.81 -4.72 -20.19
C SER A 38 -34.30 -4.53 -20.38
N PRO A 39 -33.72 -4.81 -21.57
CA PRO A 39 -32.29 -4.58 -21.82
C PRO A 39 -31.83 -3.15 -21.52
N ARG A 40 -32.75 -2.19 -21.67
CA ARG A 40 -32.51 -0.76 -21.38
C ARG A 40 -32.42 -0.49 -19.88
N GLU A 41 -33.26 -1.12 -19.07
CA GLU A 41 -33.19 -1.02 -17.60
C GLU A 41 -31.91 -1.67 -17.05
N LEU A 42 -31.46 -2.76 -17.67
CA LEU A 42 -30.16 -3.36 -17.34
C LEU A 42 -29.01 -2.40 -17.65
N ASP A 43 -29.07 -1.61 -18.72
CA ASP A 43 -28.05 -0.62 -19.08
C ASP A 43 -28.07 0.65 -18.20
N GLU A 44 -29.08 0.85 -17.35
CA GLU A 44 -29.18 2.04 -16.49
C GLU A 44 -28.27 1.97 -15.26
N ILE A 45 -27.50 3.05 -15.03
CA ILE A 45 -26.62 3.19 -13.86
C ILE A 45 -27.33 4.06 -12.82
N GLY A 46 -27.80 3.42 -11.75
CA GLY A 46 -28.46 4.06 -10.62
C GLY A 46 -27.51 4.90 -9.74
N GLU A 47 -28.06 5.74 -8.87
CA GLU A 47 -27.26 6.61 -7.99
C GLU A 47 -26.36 5.84 -7.03
N ASP A 48 -26.81 4.67 -6.54
CA ASP A 48 -26.02 3.80 -5.68
C ASP A 48 -24.80 3.24 -6.40
N GLU A 49 -24.95 2.75 -7.63
CA GLU A 49 -23.82 2.29 -8.45
C GLU A 49 -22.84 3.45 -8.71
N ARG A 50 -23.33 4.66 -9.04
CA ARG A 50 -22.47 5.86 -9.19
C ARG A 50 -21.74 6.21 -7.90
N TRP A 51 -22.37 6.01 -6.75
CA TRP A 51 -21.73 6.20 -5.45
C TRP A 51 -20.63 5.18 -5.20
N LEU A 52 -20.85 3.90 -5.51
CA LEU A 52 -19.82 2.85 -5.42
C LEU A 52 -18.61 3.18 -6.29
N TRP A 53 -18.83 3.58 -7.56
CA TRP A 53 -17.75 4.00 -8.45
C TRP A 53 -16.96 5.21 -7.90
N ARG A 54 -17.63 6.17 -7.26
CA ARG A 54 -16.94 7.29 -6.58
C ARG A 54 -16.09 6.83 -5.41
N LEU A 55 -16.58 5.89 -4.59
CA LEU A 55 -15.80 5.33 -3.48
C LEU A 55 -14.56 4.58 -3.97
N VAL A 56 -14.66 3.83 -5.07
CA VAL A 56 -13.50 3.17 -5.68
C VAL A 56 -12.50 4.21 -6.18
N ALA A 57 -12.94 5.23 -6.91
CA ALA A 57 -12.06 6.28 -7.42
C ALA A 57 -11.39 7.11 -6.31
N GLU A 58 -12.07 7.35 -5.19
CA GLU A 58 -11.48 7.99 -4.01
C GLU A 58 -10.43 7.10 -3.37
N ALA A 59 -10.73 5.81 -3.17
CA ALA A 59 -9.77 4.86 -2.61
C ALA A 59 -8.53 4.69 -3.50
N ASP A 60 -8.68 4.73 -4.83
CA ASP A 60 -7.57 4.69 -5.77
C ASP A 60 -6.70 5.96 -5.71
N ARG A 61 -7.31 7.14 -5.56
CA ARG A 61 -6.58 8.39 -5.36
C ARG A 61 -5.78 8.38 -4.06
N VAL A 62 -6.38 7.91 -2.98
CA VAL A 62 -5.70 7.73 -1.69
C VAL A 62 -4.57 6.71 -1.81
N ALA A 63 -4.81 5.56 -2.42
CA ALA A 63 -3.77 4.54 -2.59
C ALA A 63 -2.58 5.06 -3.41
N ALA A 64 -2.84 5.81 -4.49
CA ALA A 64 -1.81 6.42 -5.31
C ALA A 64 -1.05 7.56 -4.61
N GLY A 65 -1.66 8.22 -3.63
CA GLY A 65 -1.06 9.27 -2.81
C GLY A 65 -0.21 8.77 -1.64
N ALA A 66 -0.16 7.46 -1.41
CA ALA A 66 0.59 6.89 -0.29
C ALA A 66 2.10 7.13 -0.44
N PRO A 67 2.83 7.46 0.65
CA PRO A 67 4.29 7.49 0.64
C PRO A 67 4.86 6.16 0.14
N PRO A 68 6.01 6.15 -0.55
CA PRO A 68 6.58 4.91 -1.06
C PRO A 68 6.89 3.95 0.09
N GLN A 69 6.48 2.68 -0.04
CA GLN A 69 6.88 1.64 0.89
C GLN A 69 8.38 1.34 0.69
N PRO A 70 9.19 1.23 1.76
CA PRO A 70 10.58 0.81 1.60
C PRO A 70 10.61 -0.63 1.09
N ASP A 71 11.59 -0.92 0.23
CA ASP A 71 11.83 -2.25 -0.30
C ASP A 71 12.09 -3.23 0.87
N PRO A 72 11.28 -4.31 1.02
CA PRO A 72 11.46 -5.29 2.09
C PRO A 72 12.86 -5.91 2.13
N GLN A 73 13.49 -6.07 0.96
CA GLN A 73 14.84 -6.62 0.87
C GLN A 73 15.87 -5.64 1.46
N GLN A 74 15.73 -4.35 1.18
CA GLN A 74 16.63 -3.31 1.72
C GLN A 74 16.54 -3.22 3.24
N VAL A 75 15.34 -3.38 3.81
CA VAL A 75 15.15 -3.40 5.26
C VAL A 75 15.86 -4.62 5.85
N THR A 76 15.64 -5.80 5.30
CA THR A 76 16.27 -7.05 5.75
C THR A 76 17.79 -6.97 5.68
N ASP A 77 18.34 -6.54 4.54
CA ASP A 77 19.78 -6.37 4.34
C ASP A 77 20.39 -5.38 5.35
N ALA A 78 19.69 -4.28 5.66
CA ALA A 78 20.16 -3.30 6.63
C ALA A 78 20.18 -3.86 8.06
N GLU A 79 19.18 -4.66 8.44
CA GLU A 79 19.11 -5.31 9.74
C GLU A 79 20.20 -6.37 9.91
N GLU A 80 20.44 -7.19 8.88
CA GLU A 80 21.52 -8.17 8.88
C GLU A 80 22.90 -7.49 9.00
N ARG A 81 23.14 -6.43 8.22
CA ARG A 81 24.38 -5.65 8.31
C ARG A 81 24.55 -5.02 9.67
N TYR A 82 23.47 -4.52 10.27
CA TYR A 82 23.51 -3.95 11.63
C TYR A 82 23.93 -5.02 12.65
N ALA A 83 23.33 -6.21 12.60
CA ALA A 83 23.66 -7.33 13.48
C ALA A 83 25.14 -7.75 13.33
N LEU A 84 25.64 -7.85 12.08
CA LEU A 84 27.03 -8.20 11.81
C LEU A 84 28.01 -7.16 12.37
N VAL A 85 27.72 -5.87 12.20
CA VAL A 85 28.59 -4.81 12.72
C VAL A 85 28.55 -4.73 14.25
N ARG A 86 27.40 -4.99 14.88
CA ARG A 86 27.30 -5.12 16.34
C ARG A 86 28.16 -6.26 16.87
N LEU A 87 28.10 -7.42 16.24
CA LEU A 87 28.96 -8.56 16.61
C LEU A 87 30.45 -8.24 16.42
N ALA A 88 30.82 -7.51 15.37
CA ALA A 88 32.20 -7.08 15.15
C ALA A 88 32.67 -6.09 16.22
N GLU A 89 31.85 -5.10 16.56
CA GLU A 89 32.11 -4.12 17.62
C GLU A 89 32.32 -4.82 18.98
N GLU A 90 31.43 -5.74 19.34
CA GLU A 90 31.52 -6.53 20.58
C GLU A 90 32.81 -7.35 20.65
N ARG A 91 33.22 -8.00 19.55
CA ARG A 91 34.49 -8.73 19.49
C ARG A 91 35.68 -7.80 19.73
N VAL A 92 35.72 -6.64 19.07
CA VAL A 92 36.82 -5.68 19.24
C VAL A 92 36.87 -5.15 20.67
N LEU A 93 35.74 -4.76 21.25
CA LEU A 93 35.66 -4.30 22.64
C LEU A 93 36.10 -5.38 23.63
N ASN A 94 35.76 -6.64 23.37
CA ASN A 94 36.22 -7.76 24.19
C ASN A 94 37.74 -7.96 24.11
N ARG A 95 38.34 -7.88 22.91
CA ARG A 95 39.81 -7.96 22.77
C ARG A 95 40.53 -6.83 23.49
N ILE A 96 40.00 -5.61 23.44
CA ILE A 96 40.52 -4.46 24.21
C ILE A 96 40.53 -4.80 25.70
N ARG A 97 39.38 -5.25 26.24
CA ARG A 97 39.24 -5.59 27.66
C ARG A 97 40.21 -6.70 28.08
N VAL A 98 40.36 -7.74 27.27
CA VAL A 98 41.31 -8.85 27.53
C VAL A 98 42.75 -8.33 27.52
N THR A 99 43.11 -7.47 26.57
CA THR A 99 44.47 -6.91 26.45
C THR A 99 44.79 -5.96 27.61
N GLU A 100 43.84 -5.12 28.02
CA GLU A 100 43.97 -4.26 29.20
C GLU A 100 44.14 -5.10 30.48
N GLY A 101 43.35 -6.18 30.62
CA GLY A 101 43.50 -7.13 31.71
C GLY A 101 44.87 -7.83 31.73
N ALA A 102 45.43 -8.15 30.56
CA ALA A 102 46.78 -8.73 30.45
C ALA A 102 47.88 -7.73 30.84
N LEU A 103 47.75 -6.46 30.43
CA LEU A 103 48.68 -5.38 30.79
C LEU A 103 48.66 -5.03 32.29
N ALA A 104 47.51 -5.19 32.95
CA ALA A 104 47.37 -4.96 34.39
C ALA A 104 48.11 -6.01 35.24
N ARG A 105 48.42 -7.20 34.69
CA ARG A 105 49.08 -8.26 35.46
C ARG A 105 50.54 -7.91 35.77
N PRO A 106 51.01 -8.09 37.02
CA PRO A 106 52.40 -7.84 37.40
C PRO A 106 53.42 -8.61 36.54
N GLY A 107 53.11 -9.85 36.14
CA GLY A 107 53.99 -10.67 35.30
C GLY A 107 54.29 -10.09 33.91
N SER A 108 53.46 -9.16 33.41
CA SER A 108 53.73 -8.47 32.12
C SER A 108 54.92 -7.50 32.20
N TRP A 109 55.21 -6.97 33.38
CA TRP A 109 56.32 -6.02 33.62
C TRP A 109 57.68 -6.70 33.53
N LEU A 110 57.73 -7.99 33.85
CA LEU A 110 58.94 -8.81 33.78
C LEU A 110 59.29 -9.25 32.35
N ARG A 111 58.44 -8.94 31.35
CA ARG A 111 58.62 -9.32 29.94
C ARG A 111 58.42 -8.11 29.02
N PRO A 112 59.43 -7.21 28.91
CA PRO A 112 59.28 -5.94 28.18
C PRO A 112 58.84 -6.10 26.72
N ALA A 113 59.41 -7.08 25.99
CA ALA A 113 59.05 -7.35 24.60
C ALA A 113 57.57 -7.77 24.43
N HIS A 114 57.07 -8.63 25.32
CA HIS A 114 55.67 -9.06 25.32
C HIS A 114 54.72 -7.90 25.65
N ARG A 115 55.08 -7.08 26.64
CA ARG A 115 54.32 -5.89 27.01
C ARG A 115 54.23 -4.89 25.84
N ALA A 116 55.34 -4.64 25.14
CA ALA A 116 55.35 -3.76 23.98
C ALA A 116 54.41 -4.27 22.87
N ALA A 117 54.38 -5.59 22.62
CA ALA A 117 53.44 -6.19 21.68
C ALA A 117 51.97 -5.99 22.11
N LEU A 118 51.65 -6.19 23.40
CA LEU A 118 50.30 -5.94 23.93
C LEU A 118 49.86 -4.48 23.77
N VAL A 119 50.76 -3.52 24.02
CA VAL A 119 50.46 -2.09 23.82
C VAL A 119 50.20 -1.78 22.34
N ARG A 120 50.97 -2.37 21.43
CA ARG A 120 50.74 -2.21 19.99
C ARG A 120 49.38 -2.77 19.57
N HIS A 121 49.05 -3.98 20.01
CA HIS A 121 47.74 -4.58 19.76
C HIS A 121 46.59 -3.77 20.37
N LEU A 122 46.77 -3.22 21.57
CA LEU A 122 45.76 -2.34 22.18
C LEU A 122 45.52 -1.07 21.34
N ARG A 123 46.59 -0.49 20.76
CA ARG A 123 46.47 0.67 19.86
C ARG A 123 45.74 0.31 18.57
N GLU A 124 46.09 -0.83 17.97
CA GLU A 124 45.41 -1.37 16.78
C GLU A 124 43.92 -1.61 17.07
N ASP A 125 43.60 -2.29 18.17
CA ASP A 125 42.23 -2.61 18.57
C ASP A 125 41.40 -1.37 18.87
N ARG A 126 41.98 -0.34 19.50
CA ARG A 126 41.30 0.94 19.70
C ARG A 126 40.98 1.64 18.39
N SER A 127 41.89 1.60 17.41
CA SER A 127 41.59 2.13 16.07
C SER A 127 40.51 1.32 15.35
N ALA A 128 40.51 -0.01 15.51
CA ALA A 128 39.46 -0.87 14.99
C ALA A 128 38.10 -0.56 15.65
N ALA A 129 38.08 -0.28 16.96
CA ALA A 129 36.85 0.06 17.67
C ALA A 129 36.21 1.35 17.13
N VAL A 130 37.03 2.38 16.85
CA VAL A 130 36.57 3.62 16.21
C VAL A 130 35.99 3.32 14.82
N ALA A 131 36.68 2.51 14.01
CA ALA A 131 36.20 2.16 12.68
C ALA A 131 34.86 1.39 12.73
N THR A 132 34.71 0.42 13.64
CA THR A 132 33.45 -0.33 13.81
C THR A 132 32.32 0.56 14.31
N ALA A 133 32.59 1.51 15.20
CA ALA A 133 31.58 2.46 15.69
C ALA A 133 31.09 3.39 14.58
N VAL A 134 31.99 3.86 13.70
CA VAL A 134 31.62 4.66 12.53
C VAL A 134 30.76 3.86 11.56
N GLN A 135 31.13 2.61 11.29
CA GLN A 135 30.32 1.73 10.43
C GLN A 135 28.93 1.46 11.03
N ARG A 136 28.86 1.22 12.34
CA ARG A 136 27.59 1.06 13.05
C ARG A 136 26.70 2.29 12.88
N GLY A 137 27.25 3.48 13.11
CA GLY A 137 26.51 4.74 12.99
C GLY A 137 25.91 4.93 11.59
N ARG A 138 26.66 4.62 10.53
CA ARG A 138 26.17 4.71 9.14
C ARG A 138 25.02 3.75 8.86
N ILE A 139 25.14 2.50 9.31
CA ILE A 139 24.10 1.48 9.10
C ILE A 139 22.86 1.81 9.93
N GLU A 140 23.04 2.25 11.17
CA GLU A 140 21.97 2.67 12.07
C GLU A 140 21.19 3.86 11.51
N GLU A 141 21.89 4.82 10.92
CA GLU A 141 21.26 5.94 10.23
C GLU A 141 20.42 5.47 9.03
N ALA A 142 20.98 4.60 8.17
CA ALA A 142 20.25 4.04 7.04
C ALA A 142 19.00 3.27 7.48
N LEU A 143 19.14 2.42 8.51
CA LEU A 143 18.04 1.66 9.09
C LEU A 143 16.96 2.58 9.69
N SER A 144 17.37 3.65 10.37
CA SER A 144 16.46 4.65 10.93
C SER A 144 15.67 5.38 9.84
N ARG A 145 16.31 5.71 8.70
CA ARG A 145 15.62 6.30 7.54
C ARG A 145 14.60 5.33 6.94
N LEU A 146 14.97 4.06 6.73
CA LEU A 146 14.05 3.05 6.21
C LEU A 146 12.84 2.86 7.13
N ARG A 147 13.06 2.82 8.45
CA ARG A 147 11.98 2.74 9.45
C ARG A 147 11.09 3.98 9.45
N ALA A 148 11.67 5.18 9.29
CA ALA A 148 10.89 6.40 9.18
C ALA A 148 9.96 6.40 7.95
N ILE A 149 10.46 5.92 6.80
CA ILE A 149 9.66 5.75 5.58
C ILE A 149 8.55 4.72 5.81
N ALA A 150 8.87 3.55 6.40
CA ALA A 150 7.88 2.53 6.72
C ALA A 150 6.77 3.08 7.64
N ASN A 151 7.15 3.83 8.68
CA ASN A 151 6.23 4.44 9.62
C ASN A 151 5.35 5.51 8.97
N ALA A 152 5.92 6.33 8.07
CA ALA A 152 5.16 7.33 7.33
C ALA A 152 4.11 6.66 6.43
N HIS A 153 4.49 5.61 5.70
CA HIS A 153 3.56 4.82 4.89
C HIS A 153 2.46 4.17 5.75
N ALA A 154 2.83 3.51 6.84
CA ALA A 154 1.87 2.88 7.75
C ALA A 154 0.92 3.90 8.41
N GLY A 155 1.45 5.07 8.80
CA GLY A 155 0.68 6.18 9.33
C GLY A 155 -0.35 6.68 8.33
N TYR A 156 0.07 6.91 7.08
CA TYR A 156 -0.81 7.33 5.99
C TYR A 156 -1.95 6.33 5.74
N LEU A 157 -1.63 5.04 5.63
CA LEU A 157 -2.64 3.99 5.41
C LEU A 157 -3.60 3.86 6.59
N THR A 158 -3.12 4.09 7.82
CA THR A 158 -3.94 4.06 9.02
C THR A 158 -4.92 5.23 9.05
N GLU A 159 -4.44 6.44 8.75
CA GLU A 159 -5.26 7.65 8.64
C GLU A 159 -6.39 7.47 7.61
N HIS A 160 -6.10 6.85 6.48
CA HIS A 160 -7.05 6.65 5.39
C HIS A 160 -7.73 5.27 5.39
N ARG A 161 -7.62 4.52 6.49
CA ARG A 161 -8.14 3.14 6.59
C ARG A 161 -9.62 3.05 6.22
N ILE A 162 -10.42 4.03 6.64
CA ILE A 162 -11.86 4.07 6.38
C ILE A 162 -12.11 4.14 4.88
N VAL A 163 -11.48 5.09 4.17
CA VAL A 163 -11.62 5.27 2.72
C VAL A 163 -11.17 4.02 1.97
N LEU A 164 -10.02 3.46 2.32
CA LEU A 164 -9.49 2.24 1.70
C LEU A 164 -10.38 1.02 1.95
N SER A 165 -11.00 0.92 3.13
CA SER A 165 -11.98 -0.14 3.42
C SER A 165 -13.30 0.06 2.66
N ALA A 166 -13.78 1.30 2.56
CA ALA A 166 -14.98 1.63 1.80
C ALA A 166 -14.80 1.34 0.31
N GLY A 167 -13.63 1.67 -0.27
CA GLY A 167 -13.29 1.32 -1.65
C GLY A 167 -13.22 -0.18 -1.90
N ARG A 168 -12.63 -0.96 -0.98
CA ARG A 168 -12.62 -2.44 -1.08
C ARG A 168 -14.03 -3.03 -1.05
N ASN A 169 -14.86 -2.57 -0.12
CA ASN A 169 -16.25 -3.01 -0.04
C ASN A 169 -17.01 -2.59 -1.31
N ALA A 170 -16.82 -1.36 -1.80
CA ALA A 170 -17.45 -0.89 -3.02
C ALA A 170 -17.06 -1.71 -4.25
N ARG A 171 -15.80 -2.16 -4.37
CA ARG A 171 -15.38 -3.10 -5.43
C ARG A 171 -16.13 -4.43 -5.33
N ALA A 172 -16.23 -5.00 -4.13
CA ALA A 172 -16.94 -6.26 -3.93
C ALA A 172 -18.44 -6.13 -4.27
N GLU A 173 -19.07 -5.01 -3.92
CA GLU A 173 -20.47 -4.75 -4.32
C GLU A 173 -20.61 -4.55 -5.83
N LEU A 174 -19.68 -3.84 -6.48
CA LEU A 174 -19.69 -3.69 -7.95
C LEU A 174 -19.53 -5.04 -8.66
N GLU A 175 -18.67 -5.93 -8.17
CA GLU A 175 -18.54 -7.29 -8.71
C GLU A 175 -19.84 -8.08 -8.61
N ARG A 176 -20.58 -7.98 -7.48
CA ARG A 176 -21.91 -8.60 -7.37
C ARG A 176 -22.91 -8.00 -8.34
N ILE A 177 -22.94 -6.67 -8.46
CA ILE A 177 -23.79 -6.00 -9.45
C ILE A 177 -23.47 -6.47 -10.86
N PHE A 178 -22.18 -6.67 -11.20
CA PHE A 178 -21.81 -7.20 -12.51
C PHE A 178 -22.29 -8.64 -12.70
N ASP A 179 -22.19 -9.50 -11.69
CA ASP A 179 -22.72 -10.86 -11.76
C ASP A 179 -24.24 -10.88 -11.97
N ASP A 180 -24.98 -10.06 -11.21
CA ASP A 180 -26.44 -9.92 -11.37
C ASP A 180 -26.81 -9.42 -12.77
N LEU A 181 -26.03 -8.49 -13.33
CA LEU A 181 -26.23 -7.99 -14.69
C LEU A 181 -25.93 -9.06 -15.74
N ILE A 182 -24.83 -9.82 -15.58
CA ILE A 182 -24.47 -10.92 -16.49
C ILE A 182 -25.62 -11.94 -16.52
N ASP A 183 -26.11 -12.34 -15.34
CA ASP A 183 -27.23 -13.25 -15.21
C ASP A 183 -28.52 -12.66 -15.80
N GLY A 184 -28.75 -11.36 -15.61
CA GLY A 184 -29.85 -10.62 -16.22
C GLY A 184 -29.82 -10.68 -17.74
N TYR A 185 -28.69 -10.34 -18.37
CA TYR A 185 -28.55 -10.43 -19.83
C TYR A 185 -28.64 -11.88 -20.34
N ALA A 186 -28.10 -12.85 -19.60
CA ALA A 186 -28.13 -14.26 -19.95
C ALA A 186 -29.55 -14.85 -19.98
N LYS A 187 -30.47 -14.31 -19.16
CA LYS A 187 -31.88 -14.71 -19.08
C LYS A 187 -32.78 -14.05 -20.13
N LEU A 188 -32.31 -13.00 -20.82
CA LEU A 188 -33.08 -12.36 -21.89
C LEU A 188 -33.36 -13.34 -23.03
N SER A 189 -34.57 -13.27 -23.60
CA SER A 189 -34.93 -14.05 -24.80
C SER A 189 -34.10 -13.67 -26.02
N ASP A 190 -33.69 -12.40 -26.12
CA ASP A 190 -32.74 -11.91 -27.12
C ASP A 190 -31.70 -10.98 -26.47
N PRO A 191 -30.57 -11.53 -25.99
CA PRO A 191 -29.52 -10.73 -25.38
C PRO A 191 -28.85 -9.81 -26.40
N PRO A 192 -28.35 -8.63 -25.97
CA PRO A 192 -27.78 -7.65 -26.89
C PRO A 192 -26.54 -8.19 -27.62
N ALA A 193 -26.30 -7.68 -28.85
CA ALA A 193 -25.24 -8.18 -29.72
C ALA A 193 -23.83 -8.13 -29.09
N TRP A 194 -23.56 -7.10 -28.28
CA TRP A 194 -22.28 -6.99 -27.56
C TRP A 194 -22.10 -8.09 -26.51
N PHE A 195 -23.19 -8.58 -25.91
CA PHE A 195 -23.17 -9.67 -24.93
C PHE A 195 -23.06 -11.02 -25.64
N ARG A 196 -23.85 -11.26 -26.69
CA ARG A 196 -23.80 -12.53 -27.46
C ARG A 196 -22.49 -12.70 -28.23
N PHE A 197 -22.17 -11.75 -29.10
CA PHE A 197 -21.04 -11.86 -30.02
C PHE A 197 -19.77 -11.25 -29.45
N GLY A 198 -19.87 -10.17 -28.67
CA GLY A 198 -18.72 -9.53 -28.04
C GLY A 198 -18.12 -10.33 -26.89
N LEU A 199 -18.95 -10.98 -26.06
CA LEU A 199 -18.48 -11.88 -24.98
C LEU A 199 -18.47 -13.36 -25.38
N GLY A 200 -19.08 -13.73 -26.51
CA GLY A 200 -19.21 -15.13 -26.91
C GLY A 200 -20.16 -15.93 -26.01
N TYR A 201 -21.32 -15.37 -25.65
CA TYR A 201 -22.35 -16.08 -24.89
C TYR A 201 -23.27 -16.91 -25.81
N PRO A 202 -23.56 -18.18 -25.48
CA PRO A 202 -23.09 -18.93 -24.31
C PRO A 202 -21.62 -19.37 -24.45
N PRO A 203 -20.85 -19.41 -23.35
CA PRO A 203 -19.45 -19.82 -23.39
C PRO A 203 -19.28 -21.30 -23.76
N PRO A 204 -18.12 -21.68 -24.33
CA PRO A 204 -17.84 -23.08 -24.62
C PRO A 204 -17.72 -23.91 -23.33
N PRO A 205 -18.02 -25.21 -23.40
CA PRO A 205 -17.97 -26.10 -22.24
C PRO A 205 -16.56 -26.10 -21.63
N GLY A 206 -16.48 -25.90 -20.31
CA GLY A 206 -15.22 -25.81 -19.56
C GLY A 206 -14.57 -24.42 -19.51
N ALA A 207 -15.07 -23.42 -20.24
CA ALA A 207 -14.52 -22.06 -20.25
C ALA A 207 -15.24 -21.07 -19.31
N GLN A 208 -16.26 -21.53 -18.57
CA GLN A 208 -17.11 -20.67 -17.72
C GLN A 208 -16.33 -19.70 -16.81
N PRO A 209 -15.28 -20.12 -16.07
CA PRO A 209 -14.60 -19.20 -15.16
C PRO A 209 -13.83 -18.09 -15.87
N GLN A 210 -13.18 -18.41 -17.00
CA GLN A 210 -12.44 -17.45 -17.81
C GLN A 210 -13.40 -16.48 -18.52
N TRP A 211 -14.52 -17.01 -19.00
CA TRP A 211 -15.58 -16.20 -19.60
C TRP A 211 -16.20 -15.22 -18.59
N LEU A 212 -16.50 -15.66 -17.36
CA LEU A 212 -17.02 -14.77 -16.31
C LEU A 212 -16.03 -13.65 -15.97
N ALA A 213 -14.73 -13.96 -15.88
CA ALA A 213 -13.71 -12.93 -15.64
C ALA A 213 -13.68 -11.88 -16.77
N ALA A 214 -13.70 -12.31 -18.03
CA ALA A 214 -13.74 -11.42 -19.19
C ALA A 214 -15.06 -10.61 -19.28
N ALA A 215 -16.19 -11.24 -18.94
CA ALA A 215 -17.50 -10.60 -18.90
C ALA A 215 -17.56 -9.48 -17.86
N ARG A 216 -17.05 -9.73 -16.64
CA ARG A 216 -16.93 -8.72 -15.57
C ARG A 216 -16.05 -7.55 -16.00
N GLU A 217 -14.89 -7.83 -16.59
CA GLU A 217 -13.99 -6.77 -17.06
C GLU A 217 -14.65 -5.92 -18.15
N THR A 218 -15.29 -6.57 -19.13
CA THR A 218 -15.99 -5.87 -20.21
C THR A 218 -17.15 -5.02 -19.69
N LEU A 219 -17.95 -5.53 -18.75
CA LEU A 219 -19.01 -4.78 -18.10
C LEU A 219 -18.45 -3.59 -17.32
N ALA A 220 -17.40 -3.78 -16.53
CA ALA A 220 -16.75 -2.71 -15.78
C ALA A 220 -16.28 -1.59 -16.72
N GLN A 221 -15.63 -1.92 -17.84
CA GLN A 221 -15.20 -0.95 -18.86
C GLN A 221 -16.39 -0.23 -19.49
N ARG A 222 -17.45 -0.95 -19.89
CA ARG A 222 -18.66 -0.35 -20.49
C ARG A 222 -19.37 0.59 -19.52
N ARG A 223 -19.50 0.21 -18.25
CA ARG A 223 -20.09 1.05 -17.19
C ARG A 223 -19.27 2.31 -16.96
N LYS A 224 -17.94 2.17 -16.90
CA LYS A 224 -17.04 3.31 -16.76
C LYS A 224 -17.18 4.28 -17.93
N LEU A 225 -17.19 3.78 -19.17
CA LEU A 225 -17.42 4.61 -20.36
C LEU A 225 -18.79 5.30 -20.35
N ALA A 226 -19.84 4.62 -19.89
CA ALA A 226 -21.18 5.21 -19.76
C ALA A 226 -21.23 6.31 -18.69
N LEU A 227 -20.40 6.24 -17.66
CA LEU A 227 -20.26 7.30 -16.65
C LEU A 227 -19.48 8.51 -17.16
N GLU A 228 -18.45 8.27 -17.98
CA GLU A 228 -17.63 9.32 -18.60
C GLU A 228 -18.37 10.03 -19.74
N HIS A 229 -19.22 9.30 -20.46
CA HIS A 229 -20.01 9.80 -21.58
C HIS A 229 -21.51 9.52 -21.37
N PRO A 230 -22.18 10.28 -20.48
CA PRO A 230 -23.61 10.14 -20.31
C PRO A 230 -24.28 10.44 -21.65
N LYS A 231 -25.07 9.47 -22.17
CA LYS A 231 -25.88 9.70 -23.36
C LYS A 231 -26.98 10.70 -22.98
N TRP A 232 -26.91 11.90 -23.54
CA TRP A 232 -27.91 12.97 -23.41
C TRP A 232 -29.10 12.68 -24.32
#